data_AF-A0A3M1UUP9-F1
#
_entry.id   AF-A0A3M1UUP9-F1
#
_cell.length_a   1.000
_cell.length_b   1.000
_cell.length_c   1.000
_cell.angle_alpha   90.00
_cell.angle_beta   90.00
_cell.angle_gamma   90.00
#
_symmetry.space_group_name_H-M   'P 1'
#
loop_
_entity.id
_entity.type
_entity.pdbx_description
1 polymer ?
#
loop_
_entity_poly.entity_id
_entity_poly.type
_entity_poly.pdbx_seq_one_letter_code
_entity_poly.pdbx_strand_id
1 'polypeptide(L)'
;LLGTTKFGSGTSDPIWEGGAGPEGRMLGFRAAVSNQVPDDLTKGAGTNLSAILFGNWSDLVIGQWSGLDIQVDPYSLSSSGGIRVTAFSDLDIAVRHPESFAAITDAVTA
;
A
#
# COMPACT_ATOMS: atom_id res chain seq x y z
N LEU A 1 16.75 37.38 2.73
CA LEU A 1 17.53 36.40 3.51
C LEU A 1 17.50 35.10 2.76
N LEU A 2 18.61 34.75 2.07
CA LEU A 2 18.72 33.51 1.30
C LEU A 2 18.45 32.33 2.22
N GLY A 3 17.42 31.55 1.91
CA GLY A 3 17.15 30.28 2.60
C GLY A 3 18.32 29.34 2.35
N THR A 4 18.87 28.79 3.44
CA THR A 4 19.86 27.72 3.39
C THR A 4 19.37 26.59 2.49
N THR A 5 20.29 25.99 1.73
CA THR A 5 19.99 24.89 0.82
C THR A 5 19.36 23.74 1.60
N LYS A 6 18.23 23.21 1.10
CA LYS A 6 17.52 22.08 1.71
C LYS A 6 18.40 20.83 1.84
N PHE A 7 19.47 20.75 1.04
CA PHE A 7 20.48 19.69 1.03
C PHE A 7 21.90 20.28 0.96
N GLY A 8 22.89 19.51 1.43
CA GLY A 8 24.31 19.90 1.44
C GLY A 8 24.92 19.96 0.03
N SER A 9 26.08 20.62 -0.10
CA SER A 9 26.79 20.74 -1.38
C SER A 9 27.14 19.36 -1.94
N GLY A 10 26.70 19.07 -3.17
CA GLY A 10 26.93 17.80 -3.86
C GLY A 10 25.69 16.90 -3.96
N THR A 11 24.56 17.27 -3.36
CA THR A 11 23.29 16.56 -3.51
C THR A 11 22.26 17.50 -4.14
N SER A 12 21.82 17.22 -5.37
CA SER A 12 20.84 18.07 -6.06
C SER A 12 19.42 17.78 -5.58
N ASP A 13 19.07 16.50 -5.37
CA ASP A 13 17.67 16.06 -5.15
C ASP A 13 17.59 14.85 -4.18
N PRO A 14 16.67 14.84 -3.20
CA PRO A 14 16.43 13.71 -2.30
C PRO A 14 15.83 12.51 -3.04
N ILE A 15 16.07 11.30 -2.50
CA ILE A 15 15.56 10.04 -3.07
C ILE A 15 14.01 10.00 -3.08
N TRP A 16 13.38 10.64 -2.10
CA TRP A 16 11.94 10.78 -2.00
C TRP A 16 11.56 12.25 -1.84
N GLU A 17 10.75 12.76 -2.76
CA GLU A 17 10.41 14.17 -2.83
C GLU A 17 8.91 14.41 -2.75
N GLY A 18 8.51 15.53 -2.13
CA GLY A 18 7.23 16.18 -2.37
C GLY A 18 5.98 15.30 -2.21
N GLY A 19 5.36 15.37 -1.05
CA GLY A 19 3.98 14.96 -0.85
C GLY A 19 3.46 15.35 0.54
N ALA A 20 2.14 15.43 0.67
CA ALA A 20 1.47 15.59 1.95
C ALA A 20 0.99 14.20 2.39
N GLY A 21 1.53 13.66 3.49
CA GLY A 21 1.19 12.32 3.98
C GLY A 21 2.09 11.21 3.43
N PRO A 22 1.59 9.95 3.31
CA PRO A 22 2.40 8.77 2.94
C PRO A 22 2.77 8.70 1.45
N GLU A 23 2.48 9.76 0.69
CA GLU A 23 2.73 9.82 -0.74
C GLU A 23 3.90 10.75 -1.05
N GLY A 24 4.60 10.46 -2.14
CA GLY A 24 5.59 11.36 -2.71
C GLY A 24 6.02 10.91 -4.09
N ARG A 25 7.22 11.32 -4.49
CA ARG A 25 7.82 11.00 -5.77
C ARG A 25 9.20 10.39 -5.58
N MET A 26 9.46 9.30 -6.29
CA MET A 26 10.76 8.64 -6.36
C MET A 26 11.07 8.35 -7.83
N LEU A 27 12.24 8.77 -8.31
CA LEU A 27 12.66 8.62 -9.71
C LEU A 27 11.65 9.17 -10.74
N GLY A 28 10.89 10.22 -10.37
CA GLY A 28 9.86 10.83 -11.21
C GLY A 28 8.50 10.11 -11.20
N PHE A 29 8.36 8.98 -10.51
CA PHE A 29 7.11 8.23 -10.38
C PHE A 29 6.41 8.53 -9.06
N ARG A 30 5.08 8.38 -9.02
CA ARG A 30 4.33 8.42 -7.76
C ARG A 30 4.75 7.24 -6.90
N ALA A 31 5.07 7.52 -5.65
CA ALA A 31 5.45 6.53 -4.67
C ALA A 31 4.57 6.69 -3.42
N ALA A 32 4.20 5.57 -2.79
CA ALA A 32 3.36 5.54 -1.61
C ALA A 32 3.88 4.48 -0.63
N VAL A 33 3.64 4.70 0.66
CA VAL A 33 3.96 3.73 1.72
C VAL A 33 2.68 3.23 2.40
N SER A 34 2.65 1.95 2.76
CA SER A 34 1.52 1.34 3.44
C SER A 34 1.97 0.12 4.25
N ASN A 35 1.36 -0.08 5.42
CA ASN A 35 1.56 -1.27 6.25
C ASN A 35 0.95 -2.54 5.62
N GLN A 36 0.30 -2.43 4.46
CA GLN A 36 -0.16 -3.57 3.67
C GLN A 36 0.95 -4.18 2.80
N VAL A 37 2.10 -3.49 2.68
CA VAL A 37 3.29 -4.03 2.03
C VAL A 37 4.07 -4.83 3.07
N PRO A 38 4.46 -6.10 2.81
CA PRO A 38 5.13 -6.94 3.80
C PRO A 38 6.51 -6.42 4.22
N ASP A 39 6.83 -6.54 5.51
CA ASP A 39 8.12 -6.23 6.15
C ASP A 39 8.77 -7.41 6.89
N ASP A 40 8.18 -8.61 6.74
CA ASP A 40 8.55 -9.84 7.44
C ASP A 40 9.11 -10.93 6.50
N LEU A 41 9.59 -10.54 5.32
CA LEU A 41 10.06 -11.48 4.30
C LEU A 41 11.41 -12.11 4.66
N THR A 42 11.65 -13.31 4.13
CA THR A 42 12.92 -14.04 4.21
C THR A 42 13.40 -14.41 2.82
N LYS A 43 14.66 -14.10 2.49
CA LYS A 43 15.28 -14.42 1.19
C LYS A 43 16.74 -14.78 1.39
N GLY A 44 17.14 -15.98 0.96
CA GLY A 44 18.48 -16.49 1.22
C GLY A 44 18.76 -16.59 2.72
N ALA A 45 19.79 -15.89 3.20
CA ALA A 45 20.13 -15.82 4.63
C ALA A 45 19.56 -14.59 5.35
N GLY A 46 18.86 -13.68 4.65
CA GLY A 46 18.27 -12.48 5.24
C GLY A 46 16.87 -12.73 5.79
N THR A 47 16.58 -12.17 6.97
CA THR A 47 15.28 -12.20 7.68
C THR A 47 14.83 -10.76 7.98
N ASN A 48 13.54 -10.54 8.23
CA ASN A 48 12.94 -9.20 8.46
C ASN A 48 13.19 -8.25 7.28
N LEU A 49 12.92 -8.74 6.08
CA LEU A 49 13.11 -7.99 4.84
C LEU A 49 11.80 -7.33 4.42
N SER A 50 11.92 -6.14 3.87
CA SER A 50 10.79 -5.37 3.32
C SER A 50 10.61 -5.59 1.83
N ALA A 51 9.37 -5.50 1.38
CA ALA A 51 9.02 -5.47 -0.03
C ALA A 51 8.96 -4.04 -0.59
N ILE A 52 9.36 -3.89 -1.85
CA ILE A 52 9.09 -2.70 -2.66
C ILE A 52 8.44 -3.16 -3.95
N LEU A 53 7.27 -2.62 -4.25
CA LEU A 53 6.48 -2.95 -5.44
C LEU A 53 6.55 -1.79 -6.43
N PHE A 54 6.83 -2.11 -7.69
CA PHE A 54 6.85 -1.15 -8.79
C PHE A 54 6.17 -1.73 -10.02
N GLY A 55 5.39 -0.93 -10.74
CA GLY A 55 4.76 -1.40 -11.97
C GLY A 55 3.73 -0.44 -12.53
N ASN A 56 3.13 -0.86 -13.64
CA ASN A 56 2.01 -0.14 -14.24
C ASN A 56 0.70 -0.52 -13.55
N TRP A 57 0.26 0.31 -12.59
CA TRP A 57 -1.00 0.09 -11.86
C TRP A 57 -2.26 0.13 -12.75
N SER A 58 -2.18 0.63 -13.98
CA SER A 58 -3.30 0.51 -14.94
C SER A 58 -3.50 -0.91 -15.46
N ASP A 59 -2.51 -1.81 -15.30
CA ASP A 59 -2.62 -3.23 -15.63
C ASP A 59 -3.10 -4.09 -14.46
N LEU A 60 -3.31 -3.48 -13.28
CA LEU A 60 -4.01 -4.09 -12.15
C LEU A 60 -5.52 -3.90 -12.32
N VAL A 61 -6.25 -5.00 -12.39
CA VAL A 61 -7.71 -5.00 -12.53
C VAL A 61 -8.32 -5.36 -11.19
N ILE A 62 -9.17 -4.47 -10.68
CA ILE A 62 -9.98 -4.72 -9.48
C ILE A 62 -11.43 -4.87 -9.94
N GLY A 63 -11.98 -6.07 -9.76
CA GLY A 63 -13.39 -6.35 -10.00
C GLY A 63 -14.18 -6.16 -8.71
N GLN A 64 -15.32 -5.46 -8.80
CA GLN A 64 -16.26 -5.29 -7.70
C GLN A 64 -17.65 -5.66 -8.20
N TRP A 65 -18.31 -6.61 -7.53
CA TRP A 65 -19.61 -7.16 -7.97
C TRP A 65 -20.82 -6.60 -7.21
N SER A 66 -20.58 -5.79 -6.18
CA SER A 66 -21.59 -4.98 -5.50
C SER A 66 -20.91 -3.91 -4.64
N GLY A 67 -21.67 -2.93 -4.15
CA GLY A 67 -21.21 -2.02 -3.10
C GLY A 67 -20.96 -2.73 -1.76
N LEU A 68 -20.62 -1.95 -0.73
CA LEU A 68 -20.66 -2.43 0.64
C LEU A 68 -22.12 -2.66 1.05
N ASP A 69 -22.53 -3.91 1.23
CA ASP A 69 -23.85 -4.23 1.77
C ASP A 69 -23.78 -4.26 3.30
N ILE A 70 -24.69 -3.56 3.97
CA ILE A 70 -24.74 -3.44 5.42
C ILE A 70 -26.08 -3.98 5.91
N GLN A 71 -26.02 -5.11 6.61
CA GLN A 71 -27.17 -5.71 7.27
C GLN A 71 -27.12 -5.42 8.77
N VAL A 72 -28.17 -4.76 9.28
CA VAL A 72 -28.39 -4.56 10.71
C VAL A 72 -29.39 -5.59 11.21
N ASP A 73 -28.95 -6.48 12.09
CA ASP A 73 -29.77 -7.54 12.68
C ASP A 73 -29.93 -7.32 14.19
N PRO A 74 -31.12 -6.84 14.62
CA PRO A 74 -31.43 -6.65 16.03
C PRO A 74 -31.94 -7.92 16.73
N TYR A 75 -32.13 -9.04 16.01
CA TYR A 75 -32.79 -10.23 16.55
C TYR A 75 -31.80 -11.34 16.94
N SER A 76 -30.72 -11.54 16.17
CA SER A 76 -29.75 -12.61 16.43
C SER A 76 -29.05 -12.56 17.79
N LEU A 77 -29.01 -11.40 18.44
CA LEU A 77 -28.41 -11.18 19.76
C LEU A 77 -29.44 -10.65 20.78
N SER A 78 -30.73 -10.92 20.54
CA SER A 78 -31.82 -10.40 21.37
C SER A 78 -31.79 -10.86 22.83
N SER A 79 -31.27 -12.06 23.11
CA SER A 79 -31.12 -12.57 24.49
C SER A 79 -30.04 -11.85 25.31
N SER A 80 -29.06 -11.23 24.66
CA SER A 80 -28.03 -10.40 25.29
C SER A 80 -28.25 -8.91 25.10
N GLY A 81 -29.33 -8.51 24.41
CA GLY A 81 -29.62 -7.12 24.06
C GLY A 81 -28.65 -6.51 23.02
N GLY A 82 -27.87 -7.34 22.32
CA GLY A 82 -26.90 -6.88 21.33
C GLY A 82 -27.52 -6.64 19.95
N ILE A 83 -26.86 -5.81 19.14
CA ILE A 83 -27.17 -5.62 17.71
C ILE A 83 -25.98 -6.16 16.92
N ARG A 84 -26.25 -7.00 15.92
CA ARG A 84 -25.23 -7.44 14.97
C ARG A 84 -25.29 -6.56 13.73
N VAL A 85 -24.13 -6.04 13.33
CA VAL A 85 -23.96 -5.35 12.05
C VAL A 85 -23.02 -6.18 11.21
N THR A 86 -23.47 -6.63 10.05
CA THR A 86 -22.67 -7.40 9.10
C THR A 86 -22.44 -6.55 7.86
N ALA A 87 -21.19 -6.48 7.41
CA ALA A 87 -20.82 -5.77 6.19
C ALA A 87 -20.19 -6.74 5.18
N PHE A 88 -20.70 -6.75 3.95
CA PHE A 88 -20.20 -7.60 2.87
C PHE A 88 -19.72 -6.76 1.70
N SER A 89 -18.60 -7.17 1.12
CA SER A 89 -18.03 -6.58 -0.09
C SER A 89 -17.37 -7.67 -0.93
N ASP A 90 -17.84 -7.83 -2.16
CA ASP A 90 -17.30 -8.81 -3.11
C ASP A 90 -16.29 -8.14 -4.03
N LEU A 91 -15.01 -8.48 -3.83
CA LEU A 91 -13.86 -7.92 -4.54
C LEU A 91 -12.96 -9.04 -5.06
N ASP A 92 -12.42 -8.84 -6.27
CA ASP A 92 -11.38 -9.68 -6.87
C ASP A 92 -10.27 -8.80 -7.45
N ILE A 93 -9.04 -9.29 -7.41
CA ILE A 93 -7.84 -8.56 -7.83
C ILE A 93 -7.05 -9.47 -8.76
N ALA A 94 -6.90 -9.02 -10.01
CA ALA A 94 -6.15 -9.74 -11.03
C ALA A 94 -5.12 -8.84 -11.72
N VAL A 95 -3.98 -9.42 -12.07
CA VAL A 95 -2.94 -8.75 -12.85
C VAL A 95 -3.11 -9.14 -14.32
N ARG A 96 -3.39 -8.17 -15.19
CA ARG A 96 -3.61 -8.44 -16.62
C ARG A 96 -2.30 -8.84 -17.32
N HIS A 97 -1.22 -8.12 -17.04
CA HIS A 97 0.10 -8.31 -17.63
C HIS A 97 1.13 -8.41 -16.50
N PRO A 98 1.48 -9.63 -16.06
CA PRO A 98 2.43 -9.83 -14.96
C PRO A 98 3.79 -9.18 -15.21
N GLU A 99 4.22 -9.10 -16.47
CA GLU A 99 5.46 -8.46 -16.89
C GLU A 99 5.52 -6.95 -16.63
N SER A 100 4.36 -6.31 -16.40
CA SER A 100 4.27 -4.89 -16.05
C SER A 100 4.63 -4.59 -14.60
N PHE A 101 4.88 -5.63 -13.78
CA PHE A 101 5.15 -5.51 -12.35
C PHE A 101 6.50 -6.13 -11.97
N ALA A 102 7.18 -5.47 -11.03
CA ALA A 102 8.42 -5.92 -10.43
C ALA A 102 8.33 -5.75 -8.90
N ALA A 103 8.92 -6.69 -8.18
CA ALA A 103 9.01 -6.66 -6.73
C ALA A 103 10.44 -6.90 -6.27
N ILE A 104 10.90 -6.06 -5.35
CA ILE A 104 12.05 -6.34 -4.50
C ILE A 104 11.49 -6.95 -3.22
N THR A 105 12.07 -8.05 -2.74
CA THR A 105 11.66 -8.76 -1.52
C THR A 105 12.77 -8.83 -0.47
N ASP A 106 13.85 -8.11 -0.71
CA ASP A 106 15.08 -8.10 0.05
C ASP A 106 15.55 -6.68 0.41
N ALA A 107 14.61 -5.74 0.54
CA ALA A 107 14.94 -4.41 1.02
C ALA A 107 15.23 -4.48 2.52
N VAL A 108 16.45 -4.10 2.92
CA VAL A 108 16.84 -4.00 4.32
C VAL A 108 16.40 -2.64 4.85
N THR A 109 15.40 -2.66 5.72
CA THR A 109 14.92 -1.48 6.45
C THR A 109 15.50 -1.56 7.87
N ALA A 110 16.39 -0.62 8.20
CA ALA A 110 17.13 -0.59 9.47
C ALA A 110 16.24 -0.32 10.69
#